data_AF-A0A218WR95-F1
#
_entry.id   AF-A0A218WR95-F1
#
_cell.length_a   1.000
_cell.length_b   1.000
_cell.length_c   1.000
_cell.angle_alpha   90.00
_cell.angle_beta   90.00
_cell.angle_gamma   90.00
#
_symmetry.space_group_name_H-M   'P 1'
#
loop_
_entity.id
_entity.type
_entity.pdbx_description
1 polymer ?
#
loop_
_entity_poly.entity_id
_entity_poly.type
_entity_poly.pdbx_seq_one_letter_code
_entity_poly.pdbx_strand_id
1 'polypeptide(L)'
;MNLFEASFKPKLETTPPESKSSKLIYSPEKPEKNSIEEAMAELNKLKLTIPIDEYMAGSLALIDDKLRRVFMCYPEDARREWIRCL
;
A
#
# COMPACT_ATOMS: atom_id res chain seq x y z
N MET A 1 58.60 14.15 -2.06
CA MET A 1 58.51 13.87 -3.50
C MET A 1 57.05 13.83 -3.88
N ASN A 2 56.63 14.83 -4.67
CA ASN A 2 55.73 14.80 -5.84
C ASN A 2 54.44 13.96 -5.75
N LEU A 3 53.29 14.34 -6.32
CA LEU A 3 52.93 15.43 -7.22
C LEU A 3 51.45 15.18 -7.50
N PHE A 4 50.55 15.68 -6.67
CA PHE A 4 49.18 15.89 -7.12
C PHE A 4 48.80 17.34 -6.84
N GLU A 5 49.68 18.20 -7.34
CA GLU A 5 49.36 19.56 -7.72
C GLU A 5 48.64 19.53 -9.07
N ALA A 6 47.69 20.45 -9.21
CA ALA A 6 46.86 20.78 -10.36
C ALA A 6 45.66 19.84 -10.61
N SER A 7 44.42 20.34 -10.62
CA SER A 7 43.99 21.61 -11.20
C SER A 7 42.79 22.21 -10.44
N PHE A 8 42.99 23.42 -9.91
CA PHE A 8 41.90 24.36 -9.69
C PHE A 8 41.48 24.94 -11.03
N LYS A 9 40.19 24.86 -11.37
CA LYS A 9 39.50 25.97 -12.03
C LYS A 9 38.14 26.21 -11.37
N PRO A 10 37.89 27.44 -10.86
CA PRO A 10 36.64 27.83 -10.26
C PRO A 10 35.66 28.32 -11.32
N LYS A 11 34.36 28.11 -11.13
CA LYS A 11 33.32 29.00 -11.66
C LYS A 11 32.13 29.00 -10.70
N LEU A 12 32.16 29.90 -9.73
CA LEU A 12 31.48 31.21 -9.72
C LEU A 12 30.00 31.02 -9.38
N GLU A 13 29.73 31.17 -8.08
CA GLU A 13 28.53 31.76 -7.46
C GLU A 13 27.37 32.11 -8.42
N THR A 14 26.25 31.40 -8.28
CA THR A 14 24.92 32.02 -8.17
C THR A 14 23.97 31.09 -7.39
N THR A 15 23.66 31.48 -6.16
CA THR A 15 22.53 30.95 -5.37
C THR A 15 21.19 31.25 -6.09
N PRO A 16 20.07 30.63 -5.67
CA PRO A 16 19.27 29.67 -6.43
C PRO A 16 18.05 30.32 -7.14
N PRO A 17 17.43 29.69 -8.16
CA PRO A 17 15.98 29.84 -8.30
C PRO A 17 15.34 28.87 -7.32
N GLU A 18 14.46 29.38 -6.46
CA GLU A 18 13.51 28.60 -5.66
C GLU A 18 12.95 27.46 -6.53
N SER A 19 13.49 26.26 -6.34
CA SER A 19 12.85 25.04 -6.81
C SER A 19 11.62 24.90 -5.94
N LYS A 20 10.54 25.53 -6.41
CA LYS A 20 9.15 25.31 -6.05
C LYS A 20 9.06 23.89 -5.51
N SER A 21 8.88 23.75 -4.20
CA SER A 21 8.53 22.48 -3.61
C SER A 21 7.24 22.09 -4.30
N SER A 22 7.38 21.27 -5.34
CA SER A 22 6.30 20.57 -5.98
C SER A 22 5.66 19.81 -4.84
N LYS A 23 4.58 20.39 -4.30
CA LYS A 23 3.68 19.75 -3.37
C LYS A 23 3.51 18.35 -3.92
N LEU A 24 4.07 17.36 -3.21
CA LEU A 24 3.74 15.98 -3.45
C LEU A 24 2.24 15.92 -3.14
N ILE A 25 1.45 16.06 -4.20
CA ILE A 25 0.05 15.76 -4.18
C ILE A 25 0.06 14.26 -3.94
N TYR A 26 -0.08 13.88 -2.67
CA TYR A 26 -0.33 12.50 -2.28
C TYR A 26 -1.71 12.17 -2.86
N SER A 27 -1.75 11.76 -4.13
CA SER A 27 -2.91 11.05 -4.62
C SER A 27 -3.02 9.81 -3.75
N PRO A 28 -4.21 9.49 -3.23
CA PRO A 28 -4.40 8.23 -2.53
C PRO A 28 -3.99 7.11 -3.51
N GLU A 29 -2.86 6.48 -3.20
CA GLU A 29 -2.33 5.39 -3.99
C GLU A 29 -3.39 4.30 -3.97
N LYS A 30 -3.80 3.84 -5.16
CA LYS A 30 -4.72 2.70 -5.22
C LYS A 30 -4.03 1.54 -4.50
N PRO A 31 -4.75 0.80 -3.65
CA PRO A 31 -4.19 -0.38 -3.00
C PRO A 31 -3.50 -1.27 -4.03
N GLU A 32 -2.32 -1.77 -3.68
CA GLU A 32 -1.66 -2.78 -4.50
C GLU A 32 -2.61 -3.99 -4.65
N LYS A 33 -2.68 -4.56 -5.85
CA LYS A 33 -3.62 -5.67 -6.10
C LYS A 33 -3.30 -6.85 -5.18
N ASN A 34 -4.32 -7.31 -4.45
CA ASN A 34 -4.27 -8.34 -3.42
C ASN A 34 -3.46 -7.94 -2.17
N SER A 35 -3.28 -6.63 -1.92
CA SER A 35 -2.74 -6.17 -0.65
C SER A 35 -3.70 -6.47 0.50
N ILE A 36 -3.17 -6.48 1.72
CA ILE A 36 -3.99 -6.65 2.92
C ILE A 36 -5.01 -5.51 3.05
N GLU A 37 -4.65 -4.28 2.69
CA GLU A 37 -5.52 -3.12 2.72
C GLU A 37 -6.69 -3.26 1.73
N GLU A 38 -6.43 -3.77 0.51
CA GLU A 38 -7.48 -4.02 -0.47
C GLU A 38 -8.47 -5.07 0.04
N ALA A 39 -7.97 -6.19 0.56
CA ALA A 39 -8.80 -7.26 1.07
C ALA A 39 -9.59 -6.83 2.31
N MET A 40 -8.99 -6.05 3.22
CA MET A 40 -9.67 -5.46 4.36
C MET A 40 -10.74 -4.45 3.93
N ALA A 41 -10.52 -3.69 2.86
CA ALA A 41 -11.53 -2.79 2.32
C ALA A 41 -12.75 -3.55 1.79
N GLU A 42 -12.54 -4.68 1.12
CA GLU A 42 -13.63 -5.58 0.69
C GLU A 42 -14.35 -6.23 1.88
N LEU A 43 -13.62 -6.69 2.90
CA LEU A 43 -14.22 -7.25 4.13
C LEU A 43 -15.05 -6.21 4.90
N ASN A 44 -14.59 -4.95 4.95
CA ASN A 44 -15.31 -3.86 5.61
C ASN A 44 -16.69 -3.59 5.00
N LYS A 45 -16.89 -3.86 3.70
CA LYS A 45 -18.21 -3.76 3.07
C LYS A 45 -19.20 -4.77 3.65
N LEU A 46 -18.70 -5.92 4.11
CA LEU A 46 -19.50 -7.00 4.68
C LEU A 46 -19.82 -6.80 6.16
N LYS A 47 -19.12 -5.90 6.86
CA LYS A 47 -19.18 -5.70 8.32
C LYS A 47 -20.59 -5.49 8.89
N LEU A 48 -21.50 -4.88 8.13
CA LEU A 48 -22.89 -4.65 8.57
C LEU A 48 -23.81 -5.86 8.32
N THR A 49 -23.34 -6.84 7.55
CA THR A 49 -24.12 -8.00 7.10
C THR A 49 -23.68 -9.32 7.73
N ILE A 50 -22.53 -9.33 8.41
CA ILE A 50 -21.97 -10.50 9.09
C ILE A 50 -21.83 -10.25 10.59
N PRO A 51 -22.00 -11.30 11.43
CA PRO A 51 -21.63 -11.29 12.84
C PRO A 51 -20.19 -10.81 13.10
N ILE A 52 -19.93 -10.28 14.30
CA ILE A 52 -18.62 -9.73 14.67
C ILE A 52 -17.53 -10.81 14.76
N ASP A 53 -17.88 -12.01 15.20
CA ASP A 53 -17.02 -13.19 15.25
C ASP A 53 -16.60 -13.61 13.84
N GLU A 54 -17.53 -13.68 12.89
CA GLU A 54 -17.24 -13.90 11.46
C GLU A 54 -16.30 -12.82 10.90
N TYR A 55 -16.55 -11.55 11.21
CA TYR A 55 -15.67 -10.45 10.79
C TYR A 55 -14.24 -10.60 11.36
N MET A 56 -14.10 -10.99 12.62
CA MET A 56 -12.80 -11.21 13.25
C MET A 56 -12.08 -12.41 12.64
N ALA A 57 -12.79 -13.53 12.41
CA ALA A 57 -12.24 -14.71 11.73
C ALA A 57 -11.74 -14.38 10.32
N GLY A 58 -12.56 -13.66 9.54
CA GLY A 58 -12.17 -13.16 8.23
C GLY A 58 -10.93 -12.27 8.29
N SER A 59 -10.89 -11.31 9.23
CA SER A 59 -9.75 -10.39 9.38
C SER A 59 -8.45 -11.15 9.69
N LEU A 60 -8.51 -12.18 10.53
CA LEU A 60 -7.35 -13.04 10.84
C LEU A 60 -6.92 -13.87 9.62
N ALA A 61 -7.88 -14.43 8.88
CA ALA A 61 -7.59 -15.22 7.68
C ALA A 61 -6.90 -14.40 6.59
N LEU A 62 -7.22 -13.10 6.44
CA LEU A 62 -6.61 -12.22 5.44
C LEU A 62 -5.14 -11.87 5.70
N ILE A 63 -4.60 -12.19 6.88
CA ILE A 63 -3.16 -12.09 7.16
C ILE A 63 -2.38 -13.08 6.29
N ASP A 64 -2.93 -14.29 6.09
CA ASP A 64 -2.35 -15.29 5.19
C ASP A 64 -2.54 -14.89 3.72
N ASP A 65 -1.44 -14.83 2.96
CA ASP A 65 -1.46 -14.39 1.56
C ASP A 65 -2.29 -15.32 0.65
N LYS A 66 -2.32 -16.63 0.92
CA LYS A 66 -3.08 -17.57 0.10
C LYS A 66 -4.57 -17.41 0.37
N LEU A 67 -4.97 -17.36 1.64
CA LEU A 67 -6.37 -17.15 2.01
C LEU A 67 -6.87 -15.79 1.54
N ARG A 68 -6.04 -14.75 1.64
CA ARG A 68 -6.35 -13.43 1.09
C ARG A 68 -6.62 -13.46 -0.41
N ARG A 69 -5.78 -14.13 -1.20
CA ARG A 69 -5.99 -14.26 -2.65
C ARG A 69 -7.28 -15.03 -2.96
N VAL A 70 -7.53 -16.12 -2.23
CA VAL A 70 -8.77 -16.91 -2.37
C VAL A 70 -10.00 -16.05 -2.09
N PHE A 71 -9.99 -15.27 -1.00
CA PHE A 71 -11.05 -14.33 -0.67
C PHE A 71 -11.30 -13.31 -1.80
N MET A 72 -10.23 -12.74 -2.35
CA MET A 72 -10.33 -11.76 -3.45
C MET A 72 -10.86 -12.36 -4.76
N CYS A 73 -10.64 -13.66 -5.00
CA CYS A 73 -11.19 -14.36 -6.18
C CYS A 73 -12.71 -14.56 -6.13
N TYR A 74 -13.33 -14.54 -4.94
CA TYR A 74 -14.77 -14.75 -4.83
C TYR A 74 -15.57 -13.48 -5.10
N PRO A 75 -16.76 -13.57 -5.72
CA PRO A 75 -17.74 -12.48 -5.70
C PRO A 75 -18.26 -12.26 -4.27
N GLU A 76 -18.87 -11.11 -4.02
CA GLU A 76 -19.30 -10.69 -2.67
C GLU A 76 -20.16 -11.74 -1.94
N ASP A 77 -21.14 -12.34 -2.62
CA ASP A 77 -22.01 -13.36 -2.02
C ASP A 77 -21.24 -14.61 -1.58
N ALA A 78 -20.28 -15.04 -2.39
CA ALA A 78 -19.43 -16.18 -2.07
C ALA A 78 -18.40 -15.85 -0.98
N ARG A 79 -17.96 -14.59 -0.85
CA ARG A 79 -17.09 -14.14 0.25
C ARG A 79 -17.78 -14.27 1.60
N ARG A 80 -19.06 -13.92 1.69
CA ARG A 80 -19.85 -14.13 2.92
C ARG A 80 -19.89 -15.59 3.32
N GLU A 81 -20.21 -16.46 2.37
CA GLU A 81 -20.28 -17.90 2.64
C GLU A 81 -18.92 -18.51 2.98
N TRP A 82 -17.86 -18.02 2.33
CA TRP A 82 -16.50 -18.41 2.65
C TRP A 82 -16.11 -18.03 4.09
N ILE A 83 -16.47 -16.83 4.55
CA ILE A 83 -16.22 -16.40 5.95
C ILE A 83 -16.94 -17.31 6.94
N ARG A 84 -18.18 -17.73 6.66
CA ARG A 84 -18.94 -18.66 7.51
C ARG A 84 -18.32 -20.05 7.63
N CYS A 85 -17.41 -20.38 6.72
CA CYS A 85 -16.68 -21.66 6.71
C CYS A 85 -15.29 -21.56 7.37
N LEU A 86 -14.87 -20.38 7.83
CA LEU A 86 -13.63 -20.17 8.59
C LEU A 86 -13.79 -20.61 10.05
#